data_AF-A0AAJ7SC44-F1
#
_entry.id   AF-A0AAJ7SC44-F1
#
_cell.length_a   1.000
_cell.length_b   1.000
_cell.length_c   1.000
_cell.angle_alpha   90.00
_cell.angle_beta   90.00
_cell.angle_gamma   90.00
#
_symmetry.space_group_name_H-M   'P 1'
#
loop_
_entity.id
_entity.type
_entity.pdbx_description
1 polymer ?
#
loop_
_entity_poly.entity_id
_entity_poly.type
_entity_poly.pdbx_seq_one_letter_code
_entity_poly.pdbx_strand_id
1 'polypeptide(L)'
;MYEDGPKCNVKLCSDNAVPSASVVRNCLGSSLAKVFFEYTHRDTTSLLNVLTPPQRSRTCFSIPSDVHLDQSETAPPTDHQITKAFVHQNILEIGEALLEEVKKQIEESLREKIERQSREKFYLYQAKKRREAEVYAEKLHEKYQDYIETVRHVLQEQLEVEWSKAAAECAKNTQKAVVQERINVVNEMMPKMRAEMTYAIQSLYKEFNEIFCAQRDKIIADFNQIMRDKHVKLQEEMREFRETVSRDLHIQRRQYEMQNAADVIYVLCMERLRSSKEKHVMHKYFQQQVEEFYKLIIRLRDVVNLMREEILDCHIEKKLLEEQLSKVIKHFQKFINFVFRAMPGHANYLLPLELQRLIRRDNDEEDKTNNEEPNKGQQRKS
;
A
#
# COMPACT_ATOMS: atom_id res chain seq x y z
N MET A 1 -67.94 -11.86 22.66
CA MET A 1 -68.53 -11.70 24.00
C MET A 1 -70.05 -11.76 23.85
N TYR A 2 -70.60 -12.95 24.05
CA TYR A 2 -72.02 -13.21 24.32
C TYR A 2 -72.02 -14.42 25.27
N GLU A 3 -72.24 -14.14 26.55
CA GLU A 3 -72.73 -15.06 27.60
C GLU A 3 -74.28 -15.08 27.49
N ASP A 4 -75.05 -16.07 27.92
CA ASP A 4 -74.84 -17.46 28.31
C ASP A 4 -76.25 -18.10 28.18
N GLY A 5 -76.37 -19.24 27.50
CA GLY A 5 -77.63 -20.00 27.36
C GLY A 5 -77.48 -21.37 28.03
N PRO A 6 -78.56 -21.98 28.57
CA PRO A 6 -78.45 -23.07 29.53
C PRO A 6 -77.83 -24.32 28.89
N LYS A 7 -76.76 -24.81 29.50
CA LYS A 7 -76.04 -26.03 29.13
C LYS A 7 -76.94 -27.26 29.28
N CYS A 8 -77.40 -27.79 28.15
CA CYS A 8 -77.98 -29.12 28.08
C CYS A 8 -76.84 -30.15 27.99
N ASN A 9 -76.52 -30.79 29.11
CA ASN A 9 -75.58 -31.91 29.16
C ASN A 9 -76.26 -33.18 28.65
N VAL A 10 -76.25 -33.40 27.34
CA VAL A 10 -76.59 -34.72 26.77
C VAL A 10 -75.29 -35.46 26.51
N LYS A 11 -74.82 -36.20 27.51
CA LYS A 11 -73.93 -37.34 27.23
C LYS A 11 -74.75 -38.36 26.45
N LEU A 12 -74.34 -38.61 25.21
CA LEU A 12 -74.85 -39.70 24.38
C LEU A 12 -74.81 -41.01 25.19
N CYS A 13 -75.99 -41.56 25.50
CA CYS A 13 -76.11 -42.93 26.00
C CYS A 13 -75.77 -43.88 24.84
N SER A 14 -74.65 -44.58 24.97
CA SER A 14 -74.09 -45.52 24.00
C SER A 14 -74.57 -46.95 24.23
N ASP A 15 -75.84 -47.16 24.61
CA ASP A 15 -76.43 -48.49 24.76
C ASP A 15 -77.81 -48.49 24.10
N ASN A 16 -78.05 -49.46 23.20
CA ASN A 16 -79.31 -49.69 22.46
C ASN A 16 -80.47 -50.17 23.37
N ALA A 17 -80.62 -49.59 24.56
CA ALA A 17 -81.70 -49.89 25.49
C ALA A 17 -82.79 -48.81 25.43
N VAL A 18 -84.04 -49.24 25.28
CA VAL A 18 -85.21 -48.34 25.33
C VAL A 18 -85.24 -47.62 26.68
N PRO A 19 -85.29 -46.27 26.74
CA PRO A 19 -85.26 -45.53 28.00
C PRO A 19 -86.48 -45.85 28.87
N SER A 20 -86.29 -46.09 30.17
CA SER A 20 -87.41 -46.36 31.09
C SER A 20 -88.26 -45.10 31.37
N ALA A 21 -89.55 -45.29 31.72
CA ALA A 21 -90.51 -44.19 31.92
C ALA A 21 -90.09 -43.15 32.99
N SER A 22 -89.24 -43.51 33.95
CA SER A 22 -88.69 -42.59 34.95
C SER A 22 -87.64 -41.64 34.37
N VAL A 23 -86.84 -42.09 33.41
CA VAL A 23 -85.83 -41.26 32.72
C VAL A 23 -86.51 -40.22 31.84
N VAL A 24 -87.57 -40.61 31.12
CA VAL A 24 -88.37 -39.68 30.30
C VAL A 24 -89.03 -38.61 31.17
N ARG A 25 -89.55 -38.98 32.35
CA ARG A 25 -90.18 -38.04 33.29
C ARG A 25 -89.19 -37.05 33.91
N ASN A 26 -87.94 -37.48 34.15
CA ASN A 26 -86.89 -36.63 34.70
C ASN A 26 -86.30 -35.65 33.67
N CYS A 27 -86.21 -36.04 32.39
CA CYS A 27 -85.67 -35.18 31.34
C CYS A 27 -86.68 -34.15 30.81
N LEU A 28 -87.97 -34.52 30.69
CA LEU A 28 -89.00 -33.64 30.12
C LEU A 28 -89.79 -32.83 31.17
N GLY A 29 -89.68 -33.19 32.45
CA GLY A 29 -90.50 -32.62 33.52
C GLY A 29 -91.91 -33.23 33.57
N SER A 30 -92.52 -33.21 34.76
CA SER A 30 -93.76 -33.96 35.07
C SER A 30 -94.97 -33.57 34.22
N SER A 31 -95.08 -32.30 33.82
CA SER A 31 -96.19 -31.77 33.01
C SER A 31 -96.06 -32.14 31.53
N LEU A 32 -94.86 -32.05 30.95
CA LEU A 32 -94.63 -32.35 29.53
C LEU A 32 -94.59 -33.87 29.27
N ALA A 33 -94.06 -34.64 30.22
CA ALA A 33 -94.08 -36.10 30.15
C ALA A 33 -95.51 -36.67 30.16
N LYS A 34 -96.47 -36.02 30.84
CA LYS A 34 -97.86 -36.47 30.88
C LYS A 34 -98.54 -36.37 29.52
N VAL A 35 -98.32 -35.25 28.81
CA VAL A 35 -98.80 -35.05 27.43
C VAL A 35 -98.11 -36.02 26.46
N PHE A 36 -96.82 -36.28 26.64
CA PHE A 36 -96.08 -37.25 25.83
C PHE A 36 -96.68 -38.67 25.93
N PHE A 37 -97.05 -39.12 27.13
CA PHE A 37 -97.70 -40.43 27.31
C PHE A 37 -99.16 -40.47 26.84
N GLU A 38 -99.88 -39.34 26.85
CA GLU A 38 -101.26 -39.25 26.34
C GLU A 38 -101.35 -39.33 24.81
N TYR A 39 -100.32 -38.89 24.08
CA TYR A 39 -100.31 -38.84 22.61
C TYR A 39 -99.43 -39.92 21.95
N THR A 40 -98.85 -40.83 22.72
CA THR A 40 -98.00 -41.91 22.16
C THR A 40 -98.80 -43.15 21.75
N HIS A 41 -98.33 -43.82 20.70
CA HIS A 41 -98.97 -45.00 20.13
C HIS A 41 -99.00 -46.17 21.13
N ARG A 42 -100.05 -47.00 21.08
CA ARG A 42 -100.33 -48.06 22.08
C ARG A 42 -99.21 -49.11 22.20
N ASP A 43 -98.48 -49.33 21.11
CA ASP A 43 -97.37 -50.30 21.03
C ASP A 43 -96.07 -49.75 21.64
N THR A 44 -95.91 -48.43 21.72
CA THR A 44 -94.77 -47.79 22.41
C THR A 44 -95.01 -47.68 23.92
N THR A 45 -96.27 -47.64 24.38
CA THR A 45 -96.63 -47.63 25.80
C THR A 45 -96.42 -48.99 26.49
N SER A 46 -96.49 -50.10 25.75
CA SER A 46 -96.22 -51.45 26.27
C SER A 46 -94.72 -51.71 26.51
N LEU A 47 -93.83 -51.12 25.70
CA LEU A 47 -92.37 -51.20 25.88
C LEU A 47 -91.85 -50.35 27.05
N LEU A 48 -92.63 -49.37 27.53
CA LEU A 48 -92.24 -48.42 28.57
C LEU A 48 -92.74 -48.80 29.98
N ASN A 49 -93.26 -50.02 30.17
CA ASN A 49 -93.76 -50.56 31.45
C ASN A 49 -94.73 -49.61 32.19
N VAL A 50 -95.67 -49.00 31.48
CA VAL A 50 -96.78 -48.27 32.08
C VAL A 50 -98.07 -49.08 31.88
N LEU A 51 -98.37 -49.97 32.82
CA LEU A 51 -99.68 -50.62 32.91
C LEU A 51 -100.47 -50.05 34.09
N THR A 52 -101.61 -49.44 33.78
CA THR A 52 -102.82 -49.49 34.61
C THR A 52 -103.91 -50.10 33.71
N PRO A 53 -104.66 -51.15 34.11
CA PRO A 53 -105.36 -52.02 33.16
C PRO A 53 -106.79 -51.52 32.84
N PRO A 54 -107.31 -51.75 31.62
CA PRO A 54 -108.76 -51.76 31.39
C PRO A 54 -109.30 -53.16 31.04
N GLN A 55 -110.49 -53.39 31.58
CA GLN A 55 -111.37 -54.56 31.48
C GLN A 55 -111.83 -54.91 30.05
N ARG A 56 -111.83 -56.23 29.76
CA ARG A 56 -112.88 -57.09 29.14
C ARG A 56 -113.93 -56.40 28.24
N SER A 57 -114.04 -56.66 26.93
CA SER A 57 -114.45 -57.87 26.16
C SER A 57 -115.87 -57.77 25.55
N ARG A 58 -115.91 -57.62 24.22
CA ARG A 58 -116.80 -58.20 23.17
C ARG A 58 -118.36 -58.28 23.29
N THR A 59 -118.97 -57.71 22.23
CA THR A 59 -120.09 -58.15 21.35
C THR A 59 -121.57 -58.10 21.81
N CYS A 60 -122.35 -57.23 21.13
CA CYS A 60 -123.77 -57.35 20.77
C CYS A 60 -123.82 -57.60 19.23
N PHE A 61 -124.76 -58.25 18.54
CA PHE A 61 -126.21 -58.51 18.62
C PHE A 61 -126.50 -59.85 17.86
N SER A 62 -127.65 -60.54 17.84
CA SER A 62 -129.08 -60.14 17.94
C SER A 62 -130.01 -61.36 18.16
N ILE A 63 -131.22 -61.06 18.67
CA ILE A 63 -132.48 -61.84 18.87
C ILE A 63 -133.25 -61.99 17.51
N PRO A 64 -134.42 -62.68 17.28
CA PRO A 64 -135.19 -63.81 17.89
C PRO A 64 -135.62 -64.96 16.90
N SER A 65 -136.18 -66.05 17.49
CA SER A 65 -137.40 -66.86 17.16
C SER A 65 -137.82 -67.17 15.70
N ASP A 66 -138.40 -68.32 15.32
CA ASP A 66 -139.46 -69.10 15.97
C ASP A 66 -139.47 -70.58 15.51
N VAL A 67 -139.80 -71.44 16.48
CA VAL A 67 -140.71 -72.61 16.43
C VAL A 67 -140.61 -73.63 15.28
N HIS A 68 -140.24 -74.86 15.65
CA HIS A 68 -140.94 -76.07 15.21
C HIS A 68 -141.25 -76.98 16.41
N LEU A 69 -142.54 -77.19 16.65
CA LEU A 69 -143.09 -78.35 17.35
C LEU A 69 -142.81 -79.62 16.53
N ASP A 70 -142.57 -80.75 17.20
CA ASP A 70 -143.00 -82.05 16.68
C ASP A 70 -143.46 -83.02 17.80
N GLN A 71 -144.70 -83.48 17.64
CA GLN A 71 -145.32 -84.80 17.91
C GLN A 71 -145.19 -85.44 19.32
N SER A 72 -146.29 -85.69 20.07
CA SER A 72 -147.44 -86.61 19.84
C SER A 72 -147.18 -88.05 20.31
N GLU A 73 -147.83 -88.44 21.43
CA GLU A 73 -148.21 -89.83 21.73
C GLU A 73 -149.75 -89.96 21.85
N THR A 74 -150.30 -90.82 20.99
CA THR A 74 -151.41 -91.77 21.19
C THR A 74 -152.88 -91.31 21.41
N ALA A 75 -153.62 -91.34 20.29
CA ALA A 75 -154.84 -92.15 19.98
C ALA A 75 -156.23 -91.78 20.59
N PRO A 76 -157.35 -92.27 20.02
CA PRO A 76 -157.95 -92.13 18.66
C PRO A 76 -159.42 -91.55 18.78
N PRO A 77 -160.33 -91.44 17.75
CA PRO A 77 -160.41 -92.21 16.50
C PRO A 77 -160.87 -91.52 15.19
N THR A 78 -160.58 -92.23 14.08
CA THR A 78 -161.23 -92.31 12.73
C THR A 78 -161.71 -91.03 12.02
N ASP A 79 -161.07 -90.67 10.89
CA ASP A 79 -161.67 -90.70 9.53
C ASP A 79 -160.63 -90.43 8.40
N HIS A 80 -160.79 -91.03 7.22
CA HIS A 80 -159.74 -91.33 6.22
C HIS A 80 -159.45 -90.26 5.12
N GLN A 81 -159.88 -89.00 5.26
CA GLN A 81 -159.74 -87.99 4.18
C GLN A 81 -158.72 -86.87 4.43
N ILE A 82 -158.19 -86.72 5.65
CA ILE A 82 -157.36 -85.56 6.05
C ILE A 82 -155.87 -85.75 5.71
N THR A 83 -155.39 -86.99 5.62
CA THR A 83 -153.95 -87.30 5.40
C THR A 83 -153.41 -86.93 4.02
N LYS A 84 -154.25 -86.68 3.01
CA LYS A 84 -153.79 -86.32 1.66
C LYS A 84 -153.51 -84.81 1.49
N ALA A 85 -154.24 -83.95 2.21
CA ALA A 85 -154.10 -82.49 2.11
C ALA A 85 -152.81 -81.97 2.79
N PHE A 86 -152.43 -82.57 3.92
CA PHE A 86 -151.23 -82.16 4.68
C PHE A 86 -149.92 -82.41 3.93
N VAL A 87 -149.85 -83.42 3.06
CA VAL A 87 -148.62 -83.72 2.31
C VAL A 87 -148.36 -82.67 1.21
N HIS A 88 -149.40 -82.09 0.59
CA HIS A 88 -149.23 -81.09 -0.46
C HIS A 88 -148.87 -79.69 0.09
N GLN A 89 -149.40 -79.33 1.26
CA GLN A 89 -149.09 -78.05 1.92
C GLN A 89 -147.61 -77.99 2.34
N ASN A 90 -147.08 -79.07 2.93
CA ASN A 90 -145.68 -79.13 3.37
C ASN A 90 -144.67 -79.02 2.19
N ILE A 91 -145.02 -79.53 1.01
CA ILE A 91 -144.14 -79.43 -0.18
C ILE A 91 -144.06 -77.98 -0.68
N LEU A 92 -145.17 -77.22 -0.61
CA LEU A 92 -145.22 -75.82 -1.00
C LEU A 92 -144.39 -74.94 -0.05
N GLU A 93 -144.54 -75.12 1.26
CA GLU A 93 -143.77 -74.36 2.26
C GLU A 93 -142.26 -74.63 2.16
N ILE A 94 -141.86 -75.89 1.95
CA ILE A 94 -140.45 -76.23 1.72
C ILE A 94 -139.94 -75.60 0.42
N GLY A 95 -140.76 -75.59 -0.64
CA GLY A 95 -140.43 -74.97 -1.92
C GLY A 95 -140.23 -73.46 -1.81
N GLU A 96 -141.09 -72.77 -1.06
CA GLU A 96 -141.04 -71.31 -0.87
C GLU A 96 -139.86 -70.89 0.03
N ALA A 97 -139.59 -71.63 1.11
CA ALA A 97 -138.43 -71.40 1.97
C ALA A 97 -137.10 -71.60 1.21
N LEU A 98 -136.99 -72.64 0.37
CA LEU A 98 -135.82 -72.86 -0.48
C LEU A 98 -135.64 -71.75 -1.52
N LEU A 99 -136.73 -71.25 -2.09
CA LEU A 99 -136.69 -70.17 -3.08
C LEU A 99 -136.17 -68.86 -2.45
N GLU A 100 -136.62 -68.54 -1.23
CA GLU A 100 -136.22 -67.32 -0.55
C GLU A 100 -134.79 -67.41 0.01
N GLU A 101 -134.35 -68.59 0.44
CA GLU A 101 -132.95 -68.88 0.79
C GLU A 101 -132.03 -68.69 -0.44
N VAL A 102 -132.39 -69.26 -1.60
CA VAL A 102 -131.64 -69.11 -2.85
C VAL A 102 -131.62 -67.64 -3.31
N LYS A 103 -132.74 -66.93 -3.19
CA LYS A 103 -132.83 -65.51 -3.55
C LYS A 103 -131.95 -64.65 -2.65
N LYS A 104 -131.96 -64.89 -1.34
CA LYS A 104 -131.09 -64.19 -0.38
C LYS A 104 -129.62 -64.47 -0.63
N GLN A 105 -129.25 -65.72 -0.91
CA GLN A 105 -127.87 -66.09 -1.30
C GLN A 105 -127.44 -65.42 -2.61
N ILE A 106 -128.34 -65.35 -3.60
CA ILE A 106 -128.08 -64.65 -4.86
C ILE A 106 -127.88 -63.15 -4.61
N GLU A 107 -128.75 -62.49 -3.85
CA GLU A 107 -128.64 -61.06 -3.53
C GLU A 107 -127.38 -60.73 -2.73
N GLU A 108 -127.03 -61.55 -1.75
CA GLU A 108 -125.84 -61.36 -0.91
C GLU A 108 -124.56 -61.58 -1.73
N SER A 109 -124.53 -62.59 -2.61
CA SER A 109 -123.42 -62.82 -3.54
C SER A 109 -123.26 -61.67 -4.55
N LEU A 110 -124.37 -61.10 -5.04
CA LEU A 110 -124.36 -59.93 -5.93
C LEU A 110 -123.87 -58.68 -5.21
N ARG A 111 -124.34 -58.44 -3.99
CA ARG A 111 -123.93 -57.30 -3.17
C ARG A 111 -122.45 -57.36 -2.84
N GLU A 112 -121.93 -58.51 -2.43
CA GLU A 112 -120.50 -58.71 -2.23
C GLU A 112 -119.70 -58.47 -3.52
N LYS A 113 -120.19 -58.96 -4.66
CA LYS A 113 -119.51 -58.78 -5.95
C LYS A 113 -119.47 -57.30 -6.35
N ILE A 114 -120.55 -56.56 -6.12
CA ILE A 114 -120.62 -55.12 -6.36
C ILE A 114 -119.68 -54.36 -5.41
N GLU A 115 -119.64 -54.70 -4.13
CA GLU A 115 -118.71 -54.09 -3.17
C GLU A 115 -117.24 -54.39 -3.49
N ARG A 116 -116.94 -55.61 -3.89
CA ARG A 116 -115.59 -56.01 -4.28
C ARG A 116 -115.13 -55.23 -5.52
N GLN A 117 -116.00 -55.15 -6.54
CA GLN A 117 -115.74 -54.35 -7.75
C GLN A 117 -115.63 -52.85 -7.47
N SER A 118 -116.42 -52.30 -6.54
CA SER A 118 -116.35 -50.87 -6.20
C SER A 118 -115.06 -50.53 -5.45
N ARG A 119 -114.63 -51.38 -4.51
CA ARG A 119 -113.34 -51.25 -3.80
C ARG A 119 -112.16 -51.38 -4.76
N GLU A 120 -112.17 -52.37 -5.65
CA GLU A 120 -111.14 -52.54 -6.69
C GLU A 120 -111.03 -51.30 -7.58
N LYS A 121 -112.16 -50.76 -8.06
CA LYS A 121 -112.17 -49.52 -8.84
C LYS A 121 -111.66 -48.32 -8.04
N PHE A 122 -112.00 -48.21 -6.76
CA PHE A 122 -111.53 -47.14 -5.89
C PHE A 122 -110.00 -47.18 -5.69
N TYR A 123 -109.45 -48.35 -5.37
CA TYR A 123 -108.00 -48.51 -5.22
C TYR A 123 -107.25 -48.30 -6.54
N LEU A 124 -107.80 -48.77 -7.66
CA LEU A 124 -107.23 -48.51 -8.99
C LEU A 124 -107.21 -47.00 -9.31
N TYR A 125 -108.29 -46.29 -9.01
CA TYR A 125 -108.35 -44.83 -9.18
C TYR A 125 -107.32 -44.12 -8.29
N GLN A 126 -107.19 -44.50 -7.02
CA GLN A 126 -106.22 -43.92 -6.10
C GLN A 126 -104.77 -44.18 -6.56
N ALA A 127 -104.46 -45.40 -7.01
CA ALA A 127 -103.16 -45.76 -7.57
C ALA A 127 -102.86 -44.97 -8.84
N LYS A 128 -103.85 -44.78 -9.72
CA LYS A 128 -103.71 -43.95 -10.92
C LYS A 128 -103.39 -42.50 -10.55
N LYS A 129 -104.07 -41.92 -9.55
CA LYS A 129 -103.81 -40.55 -9.08
C LYS A 129 -102.42 -40.39 -8.44
N ARG A 130 -101.93 -41.39 -7.70
CA ARG A 130 -100.54 -41.38 -7.19
C ARG A 130 -99.53 -41.41 -8.32
N ARG A 131 -99.70 -42.30 -9.30
CA ARG A 131 -98.81 -42.35 -10.49
C ARG A 131 -98.82 -41.04 -11.28
N GLU A 132 -99.99 -40.43 -11.48
CA GLU A 132 -100.08 -39.11 -12.15
C GLU A 132 -99.29 -38.03 -11.40
N ALA A 133 -99.34 -38.03 -10.05
CA ALA A 133 -98.59 -37.10 -9.22
C ALA A 133 -97.08 -37.38 -9.21
N GLU A 134 -96.68 -38.66 -9.15
CA GLU A 134 -95.27 -39.10 -9.23
C GLU A 134 -94.63 -38.68 -10.55
N VAL A 135 -95.29 -38.96 -11.68
CA VAL A 135 -94.80 -38.57 -13.01
C VAL A 135 -94.70 -37.03 -13.13
N TYR A 136 -95.61 -36.28 -12.51
CA TYR A 136 -95.51 -34.82 -12.50
C TYR A 136 -94.33 -34.33 -11.63
N ALA A 137 -94.10 -34.95 -10.47
CA ALA A 137 -92.98 -34.64 -9.59
C ALA A 137 -91.62 -34.96 -10.23
N GLU A 138 -91.50 -36.11 -10.92
CA GLU A 138 -90.29 -36.50 -11.65
C GLU A 138 -89.98 -35.51 -12.77
N LYS A 139 -90.98 -35.14 -13.59
CA LYS A 139 -90.81 -34.11 -14.63
C LYS A 139 -90.40 -32.75 -14.08
N LEU A 140 -90.89 -32.40 -12.89
CA LEU A 140 -90.51 -31.15 -12.23
C LEU A 140 -89.07 -31.25 -11.71
N HIS A 141 -88.69 -32.40 -11.14
CA HIS A 141 -87.34 -32.64 -10.66
C HIS A 141 -86.31 -32.60 -11.79
N GLU A 142 -86.57 -33.27 -12.90
CA GLU A 142 -85.71 -33.27 -14.10
C GLU A 142 -85.47 -31.84 -14.62
N LYS A 143 -86.54 -31.04 -14.74
CA LYS A 143 -86.42 -29.63 -15.14
C LYS A 143 -85.55 -28.80 -14.19
N TYR A 144 -85.71 -28.97 -12.88
CA TYR A 144 -84.91 -28.23 -11.91
C TYR A 144 -83.47 -28.74 -11.84
N GLN A 145 -83.25 -30.03 -12.07
CA GLN A 145 -81.92 -30.60 -12.13
C GLN A 145 -81.14 -30.07 -13.34
N ASP A 146 -81.77 -30.05 -14.53
CA ASP A 146 -81.19 -29.42 -15.73
C ASP A 146 -80.85 -27.94 -15.50
N TYR A 147 -81.75 -27.22 -14.82
CA TYR A 147 -81.51 -25.82 -14.46
C TYR A 147 -80.32 -25.67 -13.49
N ILE A 148 -80.19 -26.53 -12.48
CA ILE A 148 -79.07 -26.50 -11.54
C ILE A 148 -77.76 -26.85 -12.26
N GLU A 149 -77.77 -27.84 -13.15
CA GLU A 149 -76.61 -28.28 -13.91
C GLU A 149 -76.09 -27.16 -14.83
N THR A 150 -77.01 -26.49 -15.55
CA THR A 150 -76.69 -25.34 -16.40
C THR A 150 -76.16 -24.16 -15.60
N VAL A 151 -76.78 -23.81 -14.46
CA VAL A 151 -76.30 -22.73 -13.58
C VAL A 151 -74.91 -23.08 -13.02
N ARG A 152 -74.66 -24.33 -12.63
CA ARG A 152 -73.36 -24.78 -12.15
C ARG A 152 -72.29 -24.63 -13.22
N HIS A 153 -72.58 -25.01 -14.47
CA HIS A 153 -71.64 -24.85 -15.58
C HIS A 153 -71.30 -23.38 -15.83
N VAL A 154 -72.31 -22.51 -15.91
CA VAL A 154 -72.12 -21.06 -16.11
C VAL A 154 -71.31 -20.43 -14.98
N LEU A 155 -71.61 -20.78 -13.73
CA LEU A 155 -70.84 -20.30 -12.58
C LEU A 155 -69.39 -20.79 -12.60
N GLN A 156 -69.16 -22.03 -13.02
CA GLN A 156 -67.82 -22.59 -13.12
C GLN A 156 -66.99 -21.89 -14.20
N GLU A 157 -67.56 -21.64 -15.39
CA GLU A 157 -66.90 -20.85 -16.44
C GLU A 157 -66.57 -19.42 -15.98
N GLN A 158 -67.52 -18.74 -15.33
CA GLN A 158 -67.28 -17.40 -14.78
C GLN A 158 -66.17 -17.40 -13.73
N LEU A 159 -66.17 -18.41 -12.86
CA LEU A 159 -65.15 -18.58 -11.84
C LEU A 159 -63.78 -18.78 -12.49
N GLU A 160 -63.63 -19.65 -13.47
CA GLU A 160 -62.37 -19.88 -14.19
C GLU A 160 -61.84 -18.61 -14.89
N VAL A 161 -62.73 -17.81 -15.48
CA VAL A 161 -62.37 -16.53 -16.11
C VAL A 161 -61.85 -15.53 -15.07
N GLU A 162 -62.57 -15.36 -13.95
CA GLU A 162 -62.15 -14.43 -12.89
C GLU A 162 -60.87 -14.91 -12.18
N TRP A 163 -60.71 -16.21 -11.96
CA TRP A 163 -59.46 -16.78 -11.45
C TRP A 163 -58.29 -16.51 -12.39
N SER A 164 -58.48 -16.66 -13.70
CA SER A 164 -57.44 -16.40 -14.70
C SER A 164 -57.06 -14.91 -14.73
N LYS A 165 -58.03 -14.00 -14.62
CA LYS A 165 -57.76 -12.55 -14.52
C LYS A 165 -57.00 -12.22 -13.24
N ALA A 166 -57.46 -12.70 -12.09
CA ALA A 166 -56.82 -12.46 -10.80
C ALA A 166 -55.39 -13.02 -10.77
N ALA A 167 -55.16 -14.21 -11.35
CA ALA A 167 -53.84 -14.80 -11.48
C ALA A 167 -52.91 -13.95 -12.36
N ALA A 168 -53.40 -13.48 -13.51
CA ALA A 168 -52.62 -12.62 -14.41
C ALA A 168 -52.27 -11.27 -13.77
N GLU A 169 -53.21 -10.66 -13.04
CA GLU A 169 -52.98 -9.41 -12.33
C GLU A 169 -51.98 -9.57 -11.18
N CYS A 170 -52.11 -10.66 -10.41
CA CYS A 170 -51.14 -11.02 -9.38
C CYS A 170 -49.75 -11.20 -9.98
N ALA A 171 -49.62 -11.96 -11.08
CA ALA A 171 -48.35 -12.18 -11.77
C ALA A 171 -47.69 -10.87 -12.22
N LYS A 172 -48.47 -9.97 -12.82
CA LYS A 172 -48.03 -8.63 -13.24
C LYS A 172 -47.56 -7.78 -12.06
N ASN A 173 -48.28 -7.80 -10.94
CA ASN A 173 -47.93 -7.05 -9.75
C ASN A 173 -46.67 -7.61 -9.08
N THR A 174 -46.52 -8.93 -8.98
CA THR A 174 -45.28 -9.56 -8.50
C THR A 174 -44.10 -9.22 -9.40
N GLN A 175 -44.26 -9.23 -10.73
CA GLN A 175 -43.19 -8.88 -11.65
C GLN A 175 -42.77 -7.41 -11.49
N LYS A 176 -43.73 -6.49 -11.33
CA LYS A 176 -43.45 -5.08 -11.03
C LYS A 176 -42.67 -4.91 -9.73
N ALA A 177 -43.09 -5.60 -8.66
CA ALA A 177 -42.41 -5.54 -7.37
C ALA A 177 -40.96 -6.07 -7.47
N VAL A 178 -40.75 -7.19 -8.18
CA VAL A 178 -39.41 -7.75 -8.40
C VAL A 178 -38.52 -6.79 -9.19
N VAL A 179 -39.04 -6.18 -10.27
CA VAL A 179 -38.27 -5.20 -11.06
C VAL A 179 -37.94 -3.97 -10.23
N GLN A 180 -38.90 -3.47 -9.44
CA GLN A 180 -38.68 -2.31 -8.58
C GLN A 180 -37.60 -2.60 -7.53
N GLU A 181 -37.63 -3.77 -6.88
CA GLU A 181 -36.58 -4.10 -5.93
C GLU A 181 -35.23 -4.33 -6.56
N ARG A 182 -35.18 -4.91 -7.76
CA ARG A 182 -33.92 -4.99 -8.50
C ARG A 182 -33.34 -3.60 -8.76
N ILE A 183 -34.17 -2.63 -9.15
CA ILE A 183 -33.74 -1.24 -9.36
C ILE A 183 -33.26 -0.62 -8.05
N ASN A 184 -34.00 -0.79 -6.95
CA ASN A 184 -33.64 -0.25 -5.64
C ASN A 184 -32.29 -0.82 -5.15
N VAL A 185 -32.11 -2.14 -5.21
CA VAL A 185 -30.85 -2.81 -4.84
C VAL A 185 -29.68 -2.31 -5.69
N VAL A 186 -29.86 -2.20 -7.01
CA VAL A 186 -28.80 -1.68 -7.90
C VAL A 186 -28.47 -0.24 -7.57
N ASN A 187 -29.46 0.62 -7.35
CA ASN A 187 -29.26 2.02 -7.01
C ASN A 187 -28.59 2.21 -5.64
N GLU A 188 -28.79 1.30 -4.70
CA GLU A 188 -28.14 1.33 -3.39
C GLU A 188 -26.72 0.76 -3.43
N MET A 189 -26.52 -0.38 -4.10
CA MET A 189 -25.23 -1.08 -4.12
C MET A 189 -24.23 -0.46 -5.08
N MET A 190 -24.64 0.04 -6.25
CA MET A 190 -23.71 0.59 -7.24
C MET A 190 -22.89 1.78 -6.69
N PRO A 191 -23.47 2.76 -5.97
CA PRO A 191 -22.69 3.83 -5.35
C PRO A 191 -21.71 3.33 -4.28
N LYS A 192 -22.14 2.38 -3.42
CA LYS A 192 -21.28 1.76 -2.40
C LYS A 192 -20.09 1.05 -3.05
N MET A 193 -20.36 0.25 -4.08
CA MET A 193 -19.33 -0.47 -4.84
C MET A 193 -18.35 0.48 -5.54
N ARG A 194 -18.85 1.59 -6.12
CA ARG A 194 -17.99 2.64 -6.69
C ARG A 194 -17.15 3.35 -5.63
N ALA A 195 -17.70 3.62 -4.45
CA ALA A 195 -16.96 4.25 -3.36
C ALA A 195 -15.82 3.34 -2.87
N GLU A 196 -16.09 2.06 -2.64
CA GLU A 196 -15.07 1.06 -2.28
C GLU A 196 -14.00 0.91 -3.37
N MET A 197 -14.40 0.85 -4.65
CA MET A 197 -13.46 0.76 -5.76
C MET A 197 -12.58 2.01 -5.88
N THR A 198 -13.16 3.20 -5.66
CA THR A 198 -12.41 4.46 -5.65
C THR A 198 -11.41 4.51 -4.49
N TYR A 199 -11.84 4.08 -3.30
CA TYR A 199 -10.97 3.98 -2.13
C TYR A 199 -9.80 3.01 -2.38
N ALA A 200 -10.07 1.82 -2.91
CA ALA A 200 -9.03 0.84 -3.24
C ALA A 200 -8.02 1.38 -4.26
N ILE A 201 -8.49 2.03 -5.34
CA ILE A 201 -7.62 2.65 -6.35
C ILE A 201 -6.77 3.76 -5.72
N GLN A 202 -7.36 4.62 -4.89
CA GLN A 202 -6.63 5.71 -4.24
C GLN A 202 -5.58 5.18 -3.25
N SER A 203 -5.90 4.14 -2.48
CA SER A 203 -4.94 3.50 -1.56
C SER A 203 -3.76 2.91 -2.33
N LEU A 204 -4.05 2.12 -3.38
CA LEU A 204 -3.01 1.53 -4.22
C LEU A 204 -2.14 2.59 -4.89
N TYR A 205 -2.74 3.68 -5.39
CA TYR A 205 -1.99 4.77 -6.01
C TYR A 205 -1.09 5.47 -4.98
N LYS A 206 -1.60 5.69 -3.77
CA LYS A 206 -0.83 6.29 -2.68
C LYS A 206 0.37 5.43 -2.28
N GLU A 207 0.15 4.13 -2.05
CA GLU A 207 1.23 3.16 -1.74
C GLU A 207 2.27 3.11 -2.87
N PHE A 208 1.81 3.04 -4.12
CA PHE A 208 2.70 3.04 -5.27
C PHE A 208 3.53 4.32 -5.35
N ASN A 209 2.91 5.48 -5.13
CA ASN A 209 3.59 6.77 -5.14
C ASN A 209 4.60 6.90 -3.98
N GLU A 210 4.26 6.41 -2.78
CA GLU A 210 5.20 6.36 -1.65
C GLU A 210 6.42 5.50 -1.95
N ILE A 211 6.22 4.29 -2.50
CA ILE A 211 7.31 3.41 -2.94
C ILE A 211 8.17 4.11 -4.01
N PHE A 212 7.53 4.72 -5.00
CA PHE A 212 8.21 5.41 -6.08
C PHE A 212 9.04 6.60 -5.57
N CYS A 213 8.48 7.43 -4.69
CA CYS A 213 9.21 8.53 -4.05
C CYS A 213 10.40 8.02 -3.24
N ALA A 214 10.23 6.98 -2.43
CA ALA A 214 11.32 6.38 -1.66
C ALA A 214 12.44 5.84 -2.55
N GLN A 215 12.10 5.18 -3.66
CA GLN A 215 13.07 4.69 -4.64
C GLN A 215 13.81 5.84 -5.32
N ARG A 216 13.09 6.88 -5.77
CA ARG A 216 13.68 8.07 -6.37
C ARG A 216 14.66 8.74 -5.41
N ASP A 217 14.25 8.94 -4.16
CA ASP A 217 15.06 9.61 -3.16
C ASP A 217 16.30 8.77 -2.79
N LYS A 218 16.18 7.44 -2.78
CA LYS A 218 17.32 6.52 -2.66
C LYS A 218 18.30 6.66 -3.83
N ILE A 219 17.81 6.69 -5.08
CA ILE A 219 18.67 6.87 -6.27
C ILE A 219 19.40 8.22 -6.21
N ILE A 220 18.71 9.29 -5.81
CA ILE A 220 19.32 10.61 -5.63
C ILE A 220 20.39 10.58 -4.54
N ALA A 221 20.12 9.92 -3.41
CA ALA A 221 21.10 9.76 -2.33
C ALA A 221 22.34 8.98 -2.78
N ASP A 222 22.14 7.86 -3.49
CA ASP A 222 23.22 7.03 -4.03
C ASP A 222 24.06 7.82 -5.05
N PHE A 223 23.41 8.55 -5.97
CA PHE A 223 24.09 9.42 -6.92
C PHE A 223 24.90 10.51 -6.23
N ASN A 224 24.33 11.20 -5.26
CA ASN A 224 25.03 12.23 -4.49
C ASN A 224 26.23 11.65 -3.73
N GLN A 225 26.11 10.42 -3.21
CA GLN A 225 27.21 9.75 -2.55
C GLN A 225 28.35 9.44 -3.53
N ILE A 226 28.03 8.88 -4.70
CA ILE A 226 29.02 8.62 -5.76
C ILE A 226 29.71 9.91 -6.19
N MET A 227 28.95 10.99 -6.38
CA MET A 227 29.51 12.30 -6.75
C MET A 227 30.44 12.85 -5.68
N ARG A 228 30.07 12.76 -4.40
CA ARG A 228 30.94 13.17 -3.29
C ARG A 228 32.24 12.37 -3.28
N ASP A 229 32.17 11.06 -3.40
CA ASP A 229 33.36 10.20 -3.42
C ASP A 229 34.27 10.51 -4.61
N LYS A 230 33.69 10.77 -5.79
CA LYS A 230 34.44 11.20 -6.98
C LYS A 230 35.11 12.55 -6.79
N HIS A 231 34.44 13.51 -6.16
CA HIS A 231 35.03 14.81 -5.85
C HIS A 231 36.19 14.71 -4.86
N VAL A 232 36.06 13.88 -3.82
CA VAL A 232 37.13 13.65 -2.84
C VAL A 232 38.35 13.03 -3.54
N LYS A 233 38.15 11.98 -4.37
CA LYS A 233 39.23 11.36 -5.15
C LYS A 233 39.92 12.36 -6.08
N LEU A 234 39.15 13.17 -6.81
CA LEU A 234 39.70 14.20 -7.69
C LEU A 234 40.51 15.25 -6.91
N GLN A 235 40.02 15.68 -5.74
CA GLN A 235 40.75 16.63 -4.89
C GLN A 235 42.07 16.05 -4.38
N GLU A 236 42.08 14.77 -4.02
CA GLU A 236 43.27 14.04 -3.60
C GLU A 236 44.29 13.94 -4.73
N GLU A 237 43.86 13.51 -5.93
CA GLU A 237 44.69 13.49 -7.13
C GLU A 237 45.25 14.88 -7.47
N MET A 238 44.42 15.93 -7.40
CA MET A 238 44.86 17.32 -7.64
C MET A 238 45.87 17.81 -6.58
N ARG A 239 45.76 17.34 -5.34
CA ARG A 239 46.71 17.67 -4.26
C ARG A 239 48.04 16.97 -4.52
N GLU A 240 48.01 15.67 -4.79
CA GLU A 240 49.21 14.88 -5.11
C GLU A 240 49.96 15.43 -6.35
N PHE A 241 49.21 15.78 -7.39
CA PHE A 241 49.77 16.42 -8.57
C PHE A 241 50.45 17.75 -8.24
N ARG A 242 49.79 18.62 -7.46
CA ARG A 242 50.38 19.90 -7.02
C ARG A 242 51.64 19.72 -6.19
N GLU A 243 51.64 18.76 -5.26
CA GLU A 243 52.82 18.46 -4.46
C GLU A 243 53.98 17.96 -5.31
N THR A 244 53.70 17.09 -6.28
CA THR A 244 54.72 16.55 -7.19
C THR A 244 55.34 17.66 -8.04
N VAL A 245 54.51 18.49 -8.69
CA VAL A 245 54.97 19.65 -9.46
C VAL A 245 55.76 20.63 -8.59
N SER A 246 55.31 20.88 -7.36
CA SER A 246 56.03 21.78 -6.44
C SER A 246 57.40 21.24 -6.05
N ARG A 247 57.53 19.92 -5.80
CA ARG A 247 58.82 19.27 -5.56
C ARG A 247 59.72 19.37 -6.78
N ASP A 248 59.22 19.08 -7.96
CA ASP A 248 59.98 19.14 -9.21
C ASP A 248 60.50 20.56 -9.49
N LEU A 249 59.65 21.57 -9.32
CA LEU A 249 60.06 22.97 -9.44
C LEU A 249 61.13 23.36 -8.40
N HIS A 250 61.03 22.85 -7.17
CA HIS A 250 62.05 23.09 -6.15
C HIS A 250 63.40 22.48 -6.55
N ILE A 251 63.39 21.26 -7.08
CA ILE A 251 64.59 20.57 -7.57
C ILE A 251 65.19 21.35 -8.75
N GLN A 252 64.39 21.73 -9.75
CA GLN A 252 64.86 22.52 -10.88
C GLN A 252 65.46 23.85 -10.45
N ARG A 253 64.79 24.57 -9.54
CA ARG A 253 65.32 25.81 -8.98
C ARG A 253 66.70 25.60 -8.35
N ARG A 254 66.88 24.55 -7.54
CA ARG A 254 68.17 24.21 -6.94
C ARG A 254 69.24 23.90 -7.98
N GLN A 255 68.88 23.18 -9.03
CA GLN A 255 69.80 22.90 -10.14
C GLN A 255 70.25 24.19 -10.83
N TYR A 256 69.34 25.11 -11.14
CA TYR A 256 69.69 26.41 -11.73
C TYR A 256 70.52 27.29 -10.79
N GLU A 257 70.22 27.30 -9.48
CA GLU A 257 71.04 28.01 -8.49
C GLU A 257 72.47 27.47 -8.45
N MET A 258 72.64 26.14 -8.47
CA MET A 258 73.95 25.50 -8.52
C MET A 258 74.69 25.77 -9.83
N GLN A 259 74.00 25.70 -10.97
CA GLN A 259 74.58 26.00 -12.28
C GLN A 259 75.06 27.46 -12.33
N ASN A 260 74.24 28.41 -11.89
CA ASN A 260 74.62 29.81 -11.82
C ASN A 260 75.84 30.04 -10.91
N ALA A 261 75.91 29.36 -9.76
CA ALA A 261 77.09 29.44 -8.89
C ALA A 261 78.35 28.90 -9.58
N ALA A 262 78.24 27.77 -10.30
CA ALA A 262 79.33 27.20 -11.07
C ALA A 262 79.78 28.14 -12.20
N ASP A 263 78.85 28.76 -12.92
CA ASP A 263 79.13 29.72 -13.99
C ASP A 263 79.86 30.96 -13.45
N VAL A 264 79.42 31.51 -12.32
CA VAL A 264 80.10 32.63 -11.64
C VAL A 264 81.52 32.24 -11.22
N ILE A 265 81.69 31.06 -10.61
CA ILE A 265 83.02 30.56 -10.24
C ILE A 265 83.92 30.43 -11.48
N TYR A 266 83.39 29.88 -12.57
CA TYR A 266 84.12 29.73 -13.82
C TYR A 266 84.59 31.09 -14.36
N VAL A 267 83.71 32.09 -14.42
CA VAL A 267 84.07 33.45 -14.83
C VAL A 267 85.14 34.04 -13.91
N LEU A 268 84.99 33.91 -12.59
CA LEU A 268 85.98 34.41 -11.63
C LEU A 268 87.35 33.72 -11.79
N CYS A 269 87.37 32.41 -12.04
CA CYS A 269 88.60 31.67 -12.31
C CYS A 269 89.29 32.15 -13.59
N MET A 270 88.51 32.38 -14.66
CA MET A 270 89.02 32.89 -15.93
C MET A 270 89.59 34.31 -15.78
N GLU A 271 88.88 35.20 -15.09
CA GLU A 271 89.36 36.55 -14.81
C GLU A 271 90.60 36.56 -13.91
N ARG A 272 90.66 35.67 -12.91
CA ARG A 272 91.86 35.51 -12.08
C ARG A 272 93.06 35.04 -12.90
N LEU A 273 92.86 34.09 -13.82
CA LEU A 273 93.92 33.62 -14.71
C LEU A 273 94.41 34.76 -15.63
N ARG A 274 93.48 35.53 -16.20
CA ARG A 274 93.79 36.70 -17.02
C ARG A 274 94.60 37.74 -16.23
N SER A 275 94.11 38.14 -15.06
CA SER A 275 94.79 39.08 -14.17
C SER A 275 96.19 38.59 -13.76
N SER A 276 96.35 37.29 -13.48
CA SER A 276 97.66 36.71 -13.16
C SER A 276 98.63 36.78 -14.35
N LYS A 277 98.15 36.55 -15.58
CA LYS A 277 98.97 36.70 -16.78
C LYS A 277 99.41 38.15 -16.98
N GLU A 278 98.48 39.09 -16.89
CA GLU A 278 98.75 40.53 -17.01
C GLU A 278 99.76 40.99 -15.93
N LYS A 279 99.57 40.56 -14.68
CA LYS A 279 100.51 40.81 -13.58
C LYS A 279 101.91 40.23 -13.86
N HIS A 280 102.00 39.01 -14.38
CA HIS A 280 103.30 38.40 -14.71
C HIS A 280 104.02 39.16 -15.83
N VAL A 281 103.29 39.59 -16.87
CA VAL A 281 103.84 40.42 -17.95
C VAL A 281 104.38 41.75 -17.40
N MET A 282 103.59 42.44 -16.58
CA MET A 282 104.01 43.67 -15.89
C MET A 282 105.25 43.45 -15.02
N HIS A 283 105.27 42.39 -14.22
CA HIS A 283 106.42 42.08 -13.36
C HIS A 283 107.69 41.82 -14.17
N LYS A 284 107.59 41.05 -15.26
CA LYS A 284 108.72 40.78 -16.16
C LYS A 284 109.24 42.07 -16.80
N TYR A 285 108.36 42.95 -17.24
CA TYR A 285 108.74 44.26 -17.78
C TYR A 285 109.50 45.11 -16.75
N PHE A 286 108.97 45.23 -15.52
CA PHE A 286 109.65 45.98 -14.47
C PHE A 286 110.96 45.34 -14.03
N GLN A 287 111.04 44.02 -13.99
CA GLN A 287 112.29 43.31 -13.68
C GLN A 287 113.36 43.61 -14.72
N GLN A 288 113.01 43.60 -16.01
CA GLN A 288 113.92 44.00 -17.09
C GLN A 288 114.38 45.46 -16.94
N GLN A 289 113.45 46.39 -16.64
CA GLN A 289 113.79 47.79 -16.40
C GLN A 289 114.76 47.96 -15.22
N VAL A 290 114.52 47.28 -14.11
CA VAL A 290 115.41 47.30 -12.94
C VAL A 290 116.79 46.75 -13.28
N GLU A 291 116.87 45.67 -14.06
CA GLU A 291 118.14 45.10 -14.51
C GLU A 291 118.92 46.06 -15.42
N GLU A 292 118.23 46.73 -16.35
CA GLU A 292 118.82 47.76 -17.21
C GLU A 292 119.32 48.96 -16.39
N PHE A 293 118.54 49.43 -15.41
CA PHE A 293 119.01 50.47 -14.48
C PHE A 293 120.21 50.01 -13.66
N TYR A 294 120.25 48.76 -13.21
CA TYR A 294 121.40 48.23 -12.47
C TYR A 294 122.66 48.17 -13.34
N LYS A 295 122.55 47.72 -14.60
CA LYS A 295 123.64 47.78 -15.59
C LYS A 295 124.10 49.22 -15.82
N LEU A 296 123.17 50.17 -15.91
CA LEU A 296 123.49 51.59 -16.07
C LEU A 296 124.23 52.16 -14.86
N ILE A 297 123.80 51.80 -13.63
CA ILE A 297 124.47 52.21 -12.39
C ILE A 297 125.90 51.66 -12.33
N ILE A 298 126.13 50.40 -12.73
CA ILE A 298 127.49 49.83 -12.82
C ILE A 298 128.34 50.62 -13.81
N ARG A 299 127.83 50.86 -15.03
CA ARG A 299 128.55 51.66 -16.04
C ARG A 299 128.88 53.06 -15.54
N LEU A 300 127.93 53.73 -14.88
CA LEU A 300 128.16 55.04 -14.27
C LEU A 300 129.23 54.99 -13.18
N ARG A 301 129.24 53.94 -12.35
CA ARG A 301 130.27 53.74 -11.33
C ARG A 301 131.66 53.57 -11.96
N ASP A 302 131.76 52.79 -13.03
CA ASP A 302 133.02 52.58 -13.74
C ASP A 302 133.55 53.89 -14.33
N VAL A 303 132.68 54.69 -14.94
CA VAL A 303 133.02 56.04 -15.44
C VAL A 303 133.47 56.96 -14.30
N VAL A 304 132.76 56.97 -13.17
CA VAL A 304 133.14 57.77 -12.00
C VAL A 304 134.50 57.34 -11.45
N ASN A 305 134.79 56.05 -11.42
CA ASN A 305 136.09 55.53 -10.99
C ASN A 305 137.20 55.95 -11.95
N LEU A 306 137.00 55.84 -13.27
CA LEU A 306 137.94 56.32 -14.27
C LEU A 306 138.22 57.83 -14.13
N MET A 307 137.17 58.65 -13.99
CA MET A 307 137.34 60.08 -13.76
C MET A 307 138.10 60.36 -12.45
N ARG A 308 137.88 59.53 -11.41
CA ARG A 308 138.60 59.66 -10.14
C ARG A 308 140.08 59.33 -10.28
N GLU A 309 140.42 58.29 -11.05
CA GLU A 309 141.80 57.92 -11.39
C GLU A 309 142.46 59.04 -12.22
N GLU A 310 141.80 59.55 -13.26
CA GLU A 310 142.31 60.69 -14.05
C GLU A 310 142.56 61.94 -13.18
N ILE A 311 141.66 62.23 -12.24
CA ILE A 311 141.85 63.34 -11.29
C ILE A 311 143.06 63.08 -10.40
N LEU A 312 143.25 61.86 -9.89
CA LEU A 312 144.39 61.50 -9.06
C LEU A 312 145.71 61.61 -9.85
N ASP A 313 145.74 61.08 -11.07
CA ASP A 313 146.91 61.16 -11.96
C ASP A 313 147.25 62.61 -12.30
N CYS A 314 146.26 63.42 -12.66
CA CYS A 314 146.43 64.85 -12.88
C CYS A 314 146.97 65.55 -11.61
N HIS A 315 146.54 65.13 -10.42
CA HIS A 315 147.03 65.69 -9.17
C HIS A 315 148.49 65.30 -8.88
N ILE A 316 148.87 64.06 -9.20
CA ILE A 316 150.25 63.57 -9.10
C ILE A 316 151.16 64.30 -10.10
N GLU A 317 150.74 64.41 -11.37
CA GLU A 317 151.47 65.15 -12.39
C GLU A 317 151.65 66.61 -12.00
N LYS A 318 150.59 67.27 -11.52
CA LYS A 318 150.65 68.63 -11.02
C LYS A 318 151.67 68.75 -9.88
N LYS A 319 151.66 67.83 -8.92
CA LYS A 319 152.62 67.82 -7.81
C LYS A 319 154.06 67.66 -8.30
N LEU A 320 154.31 66.75 -9.24
CA LEU A 320 155.62 66.57 -9.85
C LEU A 320 156.09 67.83 -10.60
N LEU A 321 155.18 68.49 -11.32
CA LEU A 321 155.48 69.74 -12.02
C LEU A 321 155.80 70.87 -11.04
N GLU A 322 155.05 70.97 -9.93
CA GLU A 322 155.32 71.90 -8.84
C GLU A 322 156.71 71.65 -8.21
N GLU A 323 157.11 70.38 -7.99
CA GLU A 323 158.45 70.04 -7.49
C GLU A 323 159.57 70.40 -8.48
N GLN A 324 159.39 70.13 -9.79
CA GLN A 324 160.35 70.53 -10.81
C GLN A 324 160.48 72.05 -10.90
N LEU A 325 159.36 72.76 -10.84
CA LEU A 325 159.35 74.22 -10.81
C LEU A 325 160.06 74.74 -9.56
N SER A 326 159.83 74.15 -8.37
CA SER A 326 160.57 74.47 -7.13
C SER A 326 162.09 74.33 -7.33
N LYS A 327 162.55 73.23 -7.95
CA LYS A 327 163.99 73.03 -8.25
C LYS A 327 164.55 74.08 -9.20
N VAL A 328 163.82 74.42 -10.27
CA VAL A 328 164.21 75.47 -11.22
C VAL A 328 164.30 76.82 -10.50
N ILE A 329 163.30 77.17 -9.67
CA ILE A 329 163.34 78.41 -8.90
C ILE A 329 164.52 78.42 -7.92
N LYS A 330 164.82 77.30 -7.22
CA LYS A 330 166.02 77.18 -6.36
C LYS A 330 167.32 77.40 -7.15
N HIS A 331 167.41 76.98 -8.41
CA HIS A 331 168.56 77.28 -9.28
C HIS A 331 168.61 78.75 -9.69
N PHE A 332 167.47 79.35 -10.05
CA PHE A 332 167.37 80.79 -10.29
C PHE A 332 167.75 81.59 -9.04
N GLN A 333 167.38 81.16 -7.83
CA GLN A 333 167.82 81.77 -6.58
C GLN A 333 169.34 81.69 -6.40
N LYS A 334 169.95 80.54 -6.69
CA LYS A 334 171.43 80.40 -6.68
C LYS A 334 172.08 81.33 -7.69
N PHE A 335 171.52 81.45 -8.90
CA PHE A 335 172.00 82.38 -9.92
C PHE A 335 171.89 83.84 -9.47
N ILE A 336 170.74 84.24 -8.92
CA ILE A 336 170.55 85.59 -8.36
C ILE A 336 171.54 85.85 -7.21
N ASN A 337 171.67 84.92 -6.26
CA ASN A 337 172.65 85.06 -5.17
C ASN A 337 174.10 85.17 -5.68
N PHE A 338 174.46 84.42 -6.73
CA PHE A 338 175.79 84.46 -7.34
C PHE A 338 176.07 85.79 -8.05
N VAL A 339 175.17 86.22 -8.95
CA VAL A 339 175.36 87.43 -9.77
C VAL A 339 175.39 88.69 -8.89
N PHE A 340 174.53 88.77 -7.88
CA PHE A 340 174.42 89.97 -7.06
C PHE A 340 175.36 90.02 -5.85
N ARG A 341 176.21 88.99 -5.62
CA ARG A 341 177.01 88.82 -4.37
C ARG A 341 176.16 89.05 -3.11
N ALA A 342 174.87 88.70 -3.17
CA ALA A 342 173.91 89.00 -2.13
C ALA A 342 174.07 88.01 -0.97
N MET A 343 173.96 88.49 0.28
CA MET A 343 173.96 87.58 1.45
C MET A 343 172.85 86.52 1.30
N PRO A 344 173.12 85.25 1.68
CA PRO A 344 172.14 84.17 1.58
C PRO A 344 170.79 84.60 2.18
N GLY A 345 169.71 84.47 1.40
CA GLY A 345 168.34 84.82 1.81
C GLY A 345 167.75 86.05 1.10
N HIS A 346 168.56 86.99 0.61
CA HIS A 346 168.04 88.18 -0.08
C HIS A 346 167.44 87.89 -1.47
N ALA A 347 167.93 86.85 -2.17
CA ALA A 347 167.34 86.42 -3.44
C ALA A 347 165.87 85.96 -3.32
N ASN A 348 165.39 85.62 -2.12
CA ASN A 348 164.00 85.25 -1.90
C ASN A 348 163.04 86.42 -2.20
N TYR A 349 163.45 87.67 -1.93
CA TYR A 349 162.61 88.86 -2.09
C TYR A 349 162.51 89.37 -3.53
N LEU A 350 163.37 88.87 -4.43
CA LEU A 350 163.37 89.25 -5.85
C LEU A 350 162.45 88.35 -6.71
N LEU A 351 161.85 87.32 -6.13
CA LEU A 351 160.91 86.43 -6.81
C LEU A 351 159.45 86.90 -6.65
N PRO A 352 158.61 86.76 -7.70
CA PRO A 352 157.16 86.95 -7.62
C PRO A 352 156.49 86.14 -6.50
N LEU A 353 155.41 86.68 -5.92
CA LEU A 353 154.70 86.14 -4.74
C LEU A 353 154.19 84.71 -4.94
N GLU A 354 153.75 84.36 -6.14
CA GLU A 354 153.27 83.02 -6.51
C GLU A 354 154.39 81.98 -6.42
N LEU A 355 155.61 82.35 -6.81
CA LEU A 355 156.80 81.48 -6.77
C LEU A 355 157.39 81.40 -5.36
N GLN A 356 157.31 82.48 -4.57
CA GLN A 356 157.66 82.46 -3.14
C GLN A 356 156.78 81.49 -2.34
N ARG A 357 155.47 81.40 -2.65
CA ARG A 357 154.55 80.47 -1.97
C ARG A 357 154.90 79.01 -2.24
N LEU A 358 155.36 78.67 -3.45
CA LEU A 358 155.81 77.32 -3.79
C LEU A 358 157.02 76.90 -2.95
N ILE A 359 157.98 77.80 -2.75
CA ILE A 359 159.21 77.51 -1.99
C ILE A 359 158.96 77.49 -0.48
N ARG A 360 158.06 78.34 0.04
CA ARG A 360 157.70 78.32 1.47
C ARG A 360 156.92 77.06 1.85
N ARG A 361 156.11 76.48 0.96
CA ARG A 361 155.43 75.19 1.20
C ARG A 361 156.41 74.04 1.44
N ASP A 362 157.53 73.97 0.71
CA ASP A 362 158.56 72.95 0.94
C ASP A 362 159.18 73.03 2.35
N ASN A 363 159.18 74.22 2.99
CA ASN A 363 159.74 74.40 4.34
C ASN A 363 158.71 74.16 5.46
N ASP A 364 157.40 74.23 5.17
CA ASP A 364 156.32 74.05 6.16
C ASP A 364 155.80 72.59 6.23
N GLU A 365 156.15 71.73 5.26
CA GLU A 365 155.79 70.29 5.24
C GLU A 365 156.74 69.41 6.08
N GLU A 366 157.96 69.85 6.40
CA GLU A 366 158.85 69.14 7.34
C GLU A 366 158.40 69.28 8.82
N ASP A 367 157.57 70.29 9.15
CA ASP A 367 157.15 70.61 10.54
C ASP A 367 155.73 70.14 10.92
N LYS A 368 154.98 69.47 10.02
CA LYS A 368 153.56 69.08 10.22
C LYS A 368 153.30 67.57 10.27
N THR A 369 154.30 66.75 10.56
CA THR A 369 154.11 65.31 10.87
C THR A 369 153.68 65.04 12.32
N ASN A 370 153.40 66.07 13.12
CA ASN A 370 152.87 65.93 14.48
C ASN A 370 151.53 66.65 14.63
N ASN A 371 150.50 65.87 14.99
CA ASN A 371 149.20 66.23 15.57
C ASN A 371 147.95 65.99 14.70
N GLU A 372 147.01 65.25 15.31
CA GLU A 372 145.54 65.18 15.09
C GLU A 372 144.95 63.98 14.31
N GLU A 373 144.68 62.88 15.04
CA GLU A 373 143.33 62.30 15.15
C GLU A 373 142.43 63.28 15.97
N PRO A 374 141.06 63.29 15.93
CA PRO A 374 140.17 62.12 15.81
C PRO A 374 138.74 62.31 15.21
N ASN A 375 138.01 61.18 15.15
CA ASN A 375 136.60 60.97 15.60
C ASN A 375 135.34 61.23 14.73
N LYS A 376 134.42 60.25 14.90
CA LYS A 376 132.93 60.25 14.83
C LYS A 376 132.31 60.51 13.45
N GLY A 377 131.22 59.87 13.02
CA GLY A 377 130.16 59.02 13.57
C GLY A 377 129.11 58.91 12.43
N GLN A 378 128.27 57.88 12.28
CA GLN A 378 127.04 57.66 13.05
C GLN A 378 125.91 57.38 12.04
N GLN A 379 125.15 56.29 12.26
CA GLN A 379 123.73 56.08 11.82
C GLN A 379 123.48 55.93 10.29
N ARG A 380 122.53 55.14 9.77
CA ARG A 380 121.23 54.65 10.24
C ARG A 380 120.75 53.50 9.33
N LYS A 381 119.86 52.69 9.89
CA LYS A 381 118.95 51.70 9.28
C LYS A 381 118.40 52.10 7.90
N SER A 382 118.27 51.12 7.01
CA SER A 382 116.98 50.65 6.49
C SER A 382 117.07 49.24 5.93
#